data_AF-A0A956GM73-F1
#
_entry.id   AF-A0A956GM73-F1
#
_cell.length_a   1.000
_cell.length_b   1.000
_cell.length_c   1.000
_cell.angle_alpha   90.00
_cell.angle_beta   90.00
_cell.angle_gamma   90.00
#
_symmetry.space_group_name_H-M   'P 1'
#
loop_
_entity.id
_entity.type
_entity.pdbx_description
1 polymer ?
#
loop_
_entity_poly.entity_id
_entity_poly.type
_entity_poly.pdbx_seq_one_letter_code
_entity_poly.pdbx_strand_id
1 'polypeptide(L)'
;MPAKKPIEMSAEWMARFRSELTPQTQGIALGYCEKLIGAHLQAEGIEDLRCAHDYVSAAILDTMQGVRTWDPDRVNALPLYRHLCRVIYSRVYHDRHRLKQQRMRSYHEVDLDDENSVEVAMSLARDDERRRPDGAVMLKELHTKAWFWLRCAATARPGSADLVTLIDHLEVGVTGEPAVRGATGWPEQRYKNAARRFANLVRAMPTELLAAIQEALARSPANTGADWRKTKGTEIGAPHGDEDATSADVPGVDDDGHDDSWGDHEDLREAA
;
A
#
# COMPACT_ATOMS: atom_id res chain seq x y z
N MET A 1 8.15 15.80 -37.31
CA MET A 1 7.19 16.87 -36.93
C MET A 1 7.98 17.99 -36.29
N PRO A 2 7.78 19.27 -36.67
CA PRO A 2 8.47 20.38 -36.04
C PRO A 2 8.16 20.42 -34.54
N ALA A 3 9.19 20.57 -33.71
CA ALA A 3 9.01 20.73 -32.27
C ALA A 3 8.17 21.98 -32.00
N LYS A 4 7.02 21.82 -31.34
CA LYS A 4 6.23 22.98 -30.89
C LYS A 4 7.11 23.83 -29.98
N LYS A 5 7.27 25.10 -30.32
CA LYS A 5 7.99 26.05 -29.46
C LYS A 5 7.29 26.11 -28.09
N PRO A 6 8.05 26.14 -26.98
CA PRO A 6 7.48 26.35 -25.65
C PRO A 6 6.64 27.64 -25.66
N ILE A 7 5.41 27.55 -25.13
CA ILE A 7 4.56 28.73 -24.97
C ILE A 7 5.05 29.45 -23.71
N GLU A 8 5.54 30.68 -23.85
CA GLU A 8 5.87 31.51 -22.69
C GLU A 8 4.59 31.80 -21.89
N MET A 9 4.59 31.38 -20.62
CA MET A 9 3.46 31.60 -19.71
C MET A 9 3.45 33.06 -19.27
N SER A 10 2.29 33.72 -19.37
CA SER A 10 2.15 35.10 -18.89
C SER A 10 2.31 35.18 -17.37
N ALA A 11 2.71 36.35 -16.86
CA ALA A 11 2.84 36.57 -15.42
C ALA A 11 1.51 36.35 -14.68
N GLU A 12 0.39 36.73 -15.30
CA GLU A 12 -0.96 36.54 -14.76
C GLU A 12 -1.32 35.04 -14.66
N TRP A 13 -1.00 34.26 -15.70
CA TRP A 13 -1.19 32.81 -15.67
C TRP A 13 -0.39 32.17 -14.53
N MET A 14 0.87 32.56 -14.39
CA MET A 14 1.76 32.04 -13.33
C MET A 14 1.26 32.40 -11.93
N ALA A 15 0.74 33.62 -11.73
CA ALA A 15 0.16 34.04 -10.47
C ALA A 15 -1.07 33.19 -10.12
N ARG A 16 -1.94 32.95 -11.11
CA ARG A 16 -3.14 32.12 -10.91
C ARG A 16 -2.79 30.65 -10.65
N PHE A 17 -1.86 30.09 -11.41
CA PHE A 17 -1.34 28.74 -11.19
C PHE A 17 -0.81 28.56 -9.76
N ARG A 18 0.02 29.49 -9.28
CA ARG A 18 0.55 29.44 -7.91
C ARG A 18 -0.54 29.58 -6.85
N SER A 19 -1.54 30.42 -7.07
CA SER A 19 -2.67 30.57 -6.14
C SER A 19 -3.52 29.31 -6.00
N GLU A 20 -3.68 28.55 -7.08
CA GLU A 20 -4.45 27.29 -7.08
C GLU A 20 -3.60 26.08 -6.66
N LEU A 21 -2.28 26.15 -6.79
CA LEU A 21 -1.34 25.10 -6.38
C LEU A 21 -1.11 25.13 -4.86
N THR A 22 -2.18 24.89 -4.11
CA THR A 22 -2.16 24.79 -2.65
C THR A 22 -1.77 23.37 -2.19
N PRO A 23 -1.39 23.18 -0.91
CA PRO A 23 -1.17 21.85 -0.34
C PRO A 23 -2.40 20.94 -0.49
N GLN A 24 -3.62 21.49 -0.43
CA GLN A 24 -4.85 20.74 -0.64
C GLN A 24 -4.96 20.23 -2.08
N THR A 25 -4.66 21.07 -3.08
CA THR A 25 -4.62 20.67 -4.50
C THR A 25 -3.61 19.54 -4.73
N GLN A 26 -2.42 19.65 -4.14
CA GLN A 26 -1.40 18.60 -4.21
C GLN A 26 -1.85 17.31 -3.53
N GLY A 27 -2.47 17.38 -2.35
CA GLY A 27 -3.02 16.22 -1.65
C GLY A 27 -4.11 15.49 -2.45
N ILE A 28 -4.99 16.22 -3.13
CA ILE A 28 -6.01 15.64 -4.02
C ILE A 28 -5.35 14.93 -5.21
N ALA A 29 -4.37 15.57 -5.85
CA ALA A 29 -3.64 14.98 -6.98
C ALA A 29 -2.88 13.72 -6.56
N LEU A 30 -2.26 13.73 -5.37
CA LEU A 30 -1.54 12.59 -4.80
C LEU A 30 -2.50 11.43 -4.50
N GLY A 31 -3.59 11.67 -3.76
CA GLY A 31 -4.57 10.63 -3.45
C GLY A 31 -5.25 10.06 -4.70
N TYR A 32 -5.42 10.87 -5.75
CA TYR A 32 -5.86 10.37 -7.06
C TYR A 32 -4.79 9.47 -7.70
N CYS A 33 -3.53 9.90 -7.69
CA CYS A 33 -2.42 9.14 -8.23
C CYS A 33 -2.23 7.80 -7.52
N GLU A 34 -2.28 7.77 -6.19
CA GLU A 34 -2.19 6.55 -5.38
C GLU A 34 -3.30 5.54 -5.73
N LYS A 35 -4.54 5.99 -5.86
CA LYS A 35 -5.66 5.12 -6.29
C LYS A 35 -5.46 4.58 -7.69
N LEU A 36 -5.01 5.44 -8.61
CA LEU A 36 -4.77 5.08 -9.99
C LEU A 36 -3.62 4.06 -10.13
N ILE A 37 -2.52 4.32 -9.42
CA ILE A 37 -1.35 3.47 -9.34
C ILE A 37 -1.72 2.15 -8.69
N GLY A 38 -2.41 2.14 -7.55
CA GLY A 38 -2.88 0.91 -6.90
C GLY A 38 -3.70 0.01 -7.84
N ALA A 39 -4.63 0.61 -8.60
CA ALA A 39 -5.43 -0.11 -9.58
C ALA A 39 -4.62 -0.64 -10.77
N HIS A 40 -3.58 0.07 -11.21
CA HIS A 40 -2.78 -0.31 -12.39
C HIS A 40 -1.60 -1.23 -12.06
N LEU A 41 -0.90 -0.99 -10.94
CA LEU A 41 0.23 -1.77 -10.47
C LEU A 41 -0.18 -3.20 -10.06
N GLN A 42 -1.33 -3.35 -9.39
CA GLN A 42 -1.88 -4.67 -9.06
C GLN A 42 -2.17 -5.50 -10.32
N ALA A 43 -2.57 -4.86 -11.42
CA ALA A 43 -2.87 -5.56 -12.67
C ALA A 43 -1.61 -6.02 -13.42
N GLU A 44 -0.45 -5.40 -13.18
CA GLU A 44 0.77 -5.62 -13.98
C GLU A 44 1.99 -6.11 -13.19
N GLY A 45 1.85 -6.30 -11.86
CA GLY A 45 2.88 -6.85 -10.98
C GLY A 45 4.06 -5.91 -10.73
N ILE A 46 3.86 -4.60 -10.85
CA ILE A 46 4.89 -3.58 -10.66
C ILE A 46 4.67 -3.00 -9.26
N GLU A 47 5.61 -3.11 -8.33
CA GLU A 47 5.37 -2.79 -6.90
C GLU A 47 5.87 -1.41 -6.42
N ASP A 48 6.38 -0.55 -7.31
CA ASP A 48 7.04 0.69 -6.85
C ASP A 48 6.06 1.87 -6.64
N LEU A 49 5.58 2.00 -5.41
CA LEU A 49 4.75 3.11 -4.91
C LEU A 49 5.51 4.44 -4.76
N ARG A 50 6.85 4.45 -4.83
CA ARG A 50 7.65 5.71 -4.77
C ARG A 50 7.34 6.64 -5.95
N CYS A 51 6.62 6.14 -6.95
CA CYS A 51 6.27 6.85 -8.17
C CYS A 51 5.15 7.89 -8.02
N ALA A 52 4.28 7.84 -7.00
CA ALA A 52 3.10 8.73 -6.94
C ALA A 52 3.47 10.22 -6.85
N HIS A 53 4.41 10.56 -5.96
CA HIS A 53 4.95 11.92 -5.84
C HIS A 53 5.67 12.38 -7.11
N ASP A 54 6.38 11.47 -7.79
CA ASP A 54 7.06 11.77 -9.05
C ASP A 54 6.08 12.10 -10.16
N TYR A 55 4.97 11.35 -10.29
CA TYR A 55 3.92 11.65 -11.26
C TYR A 55 3.24 12.98 -10.98
N VAL A 56 2.94 13.31 -9.72
CA VAL A 56 2.37 14.61 -9.35
C VAL A 56 3.35 15.74 -9.69
N SER A 57 4.62 15.60 -9.31
CA SER A 57 5.66 16.59 -9.58
C SER A 57 5.86 16.79 -11.08
N ALA A 58 5.92 15.70 -11.85
CA ALA A 58 6.03 15.74 -13.30
C ALA A 58 4.79 16.37 -13.95
N ALA A 59 3.59 16.12 -13.43
CA ALA A 59 2.36 16.76 -13.93
C ALA A 59 2.35 18.27 -13.70
N ILE A 60 2.83 18.73 -12.53
CA ILE A 60 3.00 20.15 -12.22
C ILE A 60 4.01 20.79 -13.19
N LEU A 61 5.18 20.16 -13.36
CA LEU A 61 6.22 20.63 -14.27
C LEU A 61 5.75 20.68 -15.72
N ASP A 62 5.07 19.65 -16.21
CA ASP A 62 4.49 19.61 -17.56
C ASP A 62 3.50 20.76 -17.78
N THR A 63 2.71 21.08 -16.75
CA THR A 63 1.73 22.16 -16.82
C THR A 63 2.45 23.52 -16.84
N MET A 64 3.44 23.71 -15.97
CA MET A 64 4.25 24.94 -15.92
C MET A 64 5.06 25.18 -17.19
N GLN A 65 5.58 24.12 -17.82
CA GLN A 65 6.35 24.20 -19.07
C GLN A 65 5.46 24.30 -20.31
N GLY A 66 4.13 24.27 -20.15
CA GLY A 66 3.18 24.32 -21.26
C GLY A 66 3.14 23.03 -22.11
N VAL A 67 3.77 21.93 -21.65
CA VAL A 67 3.67 20.60 -22.27
C VAL A 67 2.22 20.12 -22.23
N ARG A 68 1.54 20.39 -21.11
CA ARG A 68 0.10 20.19 -20.94
C ARG A 68 -0.55 21.53 -20.63
N THR A 69 -1.34 22.03 -21.57
CA THR A 69 -1.93 23.37 -21.46
C THR A 69 -3.09 23.36 -20.47
N TRP A 70 -2.98 24.17 -19.42
CA TRP A 70 -4.08 24.58 -18.56
C TRP A 70 -4.44 26.03 -18.88
N ASP A 71 -5.72 26.31 -19.07
CA ASP A 71 -6.22 27.63 -19.46
C ASP A 71 -7.32 28.04 -18.48
N PRO A 72 -6.99 28.87 -17.47
CA PRO A 72 -7.92 29.21 -16.39
C PRO A 72 -9.04 30.17 -16.81
N ASP A 73 -8.90 30.84 -17.97
CA ASP A 73 -9.85 31.88 -18.41
C ASP A 73 -10.87 31.37 -19.43
N ARG A 74 -10.76 30.11 -19.86
CA ARG A 74 -11.78 29.47 -20.69
C ARG A 74 -13.12 29.41 -19.94
N VAL A 75 -14.20 29.59 -20.69
CA VAL A 75 -15.60 29.50 -20.20
C VAL A 75 -15.88 28.18 -19.44
N ASN A 76 -15.18 27.11 -19.81
CA ASN A 76 -15.24 25.79 -19.13
C ASN A 76 -13.88 25.40 -18.53
N ALA A 77 -13.14 26.36 -17.99
CA ALA A 77 -11.86 26.11 -17.35
C ALA A 77 -12.02 25.09 -16.22
N LEU A 78 -11.23 24.04 -16.29
CA LEU A 78 -11.16 23.06 -15.22
C LEU A 78 -10.34 23.67 -14.08
N PRO A 79 -10.76 23.49 -12.81
CA PRO A 79 -9.90 23.79 -11.67
C PRO A 79 -8.56 23.07 -11.79
N LEU A 80 -7.47 23.67 -11.29
CA LEU A 80 -6.12 23.13 -11.46
C LEU A 80 -5.99 21.68 -11.00
N TYR A 81 -6.58 21.32 -9.84
CA TYR A 81 -6.52 19.94 -9.32
C TYR A 81 -7.06 18.92 -10.34
N ARG A 82 -8.16 19.26 -11.04
CA ARG A 82 -8.80 18.37 -12.01
C ARG A 82 -7.98 18.28 -13.30
N HIS A 83 -7.30 19.37 -13.67
CA HIS A 83 -6.33 19.36 -14.76
C HIS A 83 -5.16 18.42 -14.42
N LEU A 84 -4.54 18.57 -13.24
CA LEU A 84 -3.43 17.73 -12.80
C LEU A 84 -3.80 16.24 -12.79
N CYS A 85 -4.98 15.88 -12.28
CA CYS A 85 -5.46 14.48 -12.32
C CYS A 85 -5.52 13.93 -13.76
N ARG A 86 -5.95 14.74 -14.74
CA ARG A 86 -5.97 14.32 -16.17
C ARG A 86 -4.56 14.14 -16.73
N VAL A 87 -3.63 15.02 -16.37
CA VAL A 87 -2.22 14.91 -16.78
C VAL A 87 -1.60 13.64 -16.22
N ILE A 88 -1.79 13.38 -14.92
CA ILE A 88 -1.33 12.16 -14.24
C ILE A 88 -1.90 10.92 -14.91
N TYR A 89 -3.22 10.88 -15.15
CA TYR A 89 -3.87 9.77 -15.84
C TYR A 89 -3.25 9.49 -17.21
N SER A 90 -3.06 10.54 -18.02
CA SER A 90 -2.46 10.41 -19.35
C SER A 90 -1.03 9.87 -19.28
N ARG A 91 -0.20 10.35 -18.33
CA ARG A 91 1.15 9.85 -18.13
C ARG A 91 1.16 8.36 -17.76
N VAL A 92 0.43 7.99 -16.72
CA VAL A 92 0.34 6.59 -16.27
C VAL A 92 -0.17 5.68 -17.38
N TYR A 93 -1.16 6.12 -18.15
CA TYR A 93 -1.66 5.39 -19.31
C TYR A 93 -0.58 5.20 -20.40
N HIS A 94 0.17 6.26 -20.73
CA HIS A 94 1.23 6.17 -21.74
C HIS A 94 2.41 5.33 -21.28
N ASP A 95 2.84 5.45 -20.03
CA ASP A 95 3.91 4.63 -19.47
C ASP A 95 3.51 3.16 -19.46
N ARG A 96 2.26 2.85 -19.08
CA ARG A 96 1.69 1.51 -19.19
C ARG A 96 1.72 1.00 -20.64
N HIS A 97 1.25 1.81 -21.58
CA HIS A 97 1.24 1.42 -22.99
C HIS A 97 2.66 1.17 -23.52
N ARG A 98 3.62 2.03 -23.15
CA ARG A 98 5.04 1.86 -23.48
C ARG A 98 5.61 0.57 -22.90
N LEU A 99 5.32 0.27 -21.63
CA LEU A 99 5.74 -0.98 -20.99
C LEU A 99 5.13 -2.20 -21.68
N LYS A 100 3.84 -2.15 -22.03
CA LYS A 100 3.17 -3.21 -22.79
C LYS A 100 3.81 -3.42 -24.17
N GLN A 101 4.10 -2.35 -24.89
CA GLN A 101 4.79 -2.43 -26.19
C GLN A 101 6.21 -2.97 -26.06
N GLN A 102 6.95 -2.57 -25.00
CA GLN A 102 8.28 -3.10 -24.73
C GLN A 102 8.25 -4.60 -24.43
N ARG A 103 7.21 -5.11 -23.75
CA ARG A 103 7.00 -6.57 -23.56
C ARG A 103 6.70 -7.31 -24.87
N MET A 104 6.08 -6.64 -25.84
CA MET A 104 5.66 -7.24 -27.12
C MET A 104 6.72 -7.17 -28.21
N ARG A 105 7.80 -6.39 -28.06
CA ARG A 105 8.94 -6.44 -28.98
C ARG A 105 9.70 -7.75 -28.75
N SER A 106 9.43 -8.74 -29.58
CA SER A 106 10.23 -9.96 -29.69
C SER A 106 11.66 -9.60 -30.11
N TYR A 107 12.63 -10.32 -29.55
CA TYR A 107 14.08 -10.17 -29.74
C TYR A 107 14.60 -10.34 -31.19
N HIS A 108 13.74 -10.30 -32.21
CA HIS A 108 14.08 -10.79 -33.56
C HIS A 108 14.37 -9.71 -34.60
N GLU A 109 14.41 -8.42 -34.21
CA GLU A 109 14.80 -7.31 -35.10
C GLU A 109 15.94 -6.49 -34.46
N VAL A 110 17.03 -7.15 -34.09
CA VAL A 110 18.30 -6.47 -33.87
C VAL A 110 19.14 -6.73 -35.11
N ASP A 111 19.21 -5.74 -36.00
CA ASP A 111 20.11 -5.71 -37.14
C ASP A 111 21.55 -5.95 -36.64
N LEU A 112 22.22 -6.94 -37.22
CA LEU A 112 23.49 -7.51 -36.78
C LEU A 112 24.73 -6.63 -37.09
N ASP A 113 24.58 -5.33 -37.25
CA ASP A 113 25.69 -4.42 -37.55
C ASP A 113 25.93 -3.45 -36.39
N ASP A 114 27.06 -3.68 -35.70
CA ASP A 114 27.76 -2.78 -34.78
C ASP A 114 27.10 -2.48 -33.41
N GLU A 115 27.48 -3.23 -32.35
CA GLU A 115 27.55 -2.82 -30.90
C GLU A 115 27.40 -3.98 -29.88
N ASN A 116 27.89 -5.18 -30.21
CA ASN A 116 27.64 -6.44 -29.50
C ASN A 116 28.15 -6.58 -28.04
N SER A 117 28.72 -5.55 -27.41
CA SER A 117 29.19 -5.62 -26.01
C SER A 117 28.26 -4.91 -25.01
N VAL A 118 27.64 -3.80 -25.42
CA VAL A 118 26.70 -3.05 -24.57
C VAL A 118 25.34 -3.74 -24.54
N GLU A 119 24.93 -4.34 -25.67
CA GLU A 119 23.64 -5.00 -25.79
C GLU A 119 23.59 -6.37 -25.09
N VAL A 120 24.72 -7.08 -24.98
CA VAL A 120 24.84 -8.30 -24.18
C VAL A 120 24.83 -7.98 -22.68
N ALA A 121 25.47 -6.89 -22.25
CA ALA A 121 25.40 -6.42 -20.87
C ALA A 121 23.98 -5.93 -20.51
N MET A 122 23.30 -5.23 -21.43
CA MET A 122 21.90 -4.82 -21.25
C MET A 122 20.92 -6.00 -21.37
N SER A 123 21.22 -7.02 -22.16
CA SER A 123 20.44 -8.28 -22.22
C SER A 123 20.60 -9.07 -20.93
N LEU A 124 21.81 -9.25 -20.40
CA LEU A 124 22.01 -9.93 -19.12
C LEU A 124 21.43 -9.16 -17.92
N ALA A 125 21.40 -7.82 -17.99
CA ALA A 125 20.70 -6.99 -17.00
C ALA A 125 19.16 -7.00 -17.16
N ARG A 126 18.63 -7.45 -18.31
CA ARG A 126 17.19 -7.54 -18.60
C ARG A 126 16.64 -8.97 -18.61
N ASP A 127 17.49 -9.97 -18.75
CA ASP A 127 17.20 -11.41 -18.60
C ASP A 127 17.17 -11.79 -17.11
N ASP A 128 16.64 -10.86 -16.32
CA ASP A 128 16.25 -11.12 -14.96
C ASP A 128 15.00 -12.01 -15.07
N GLU A 129 15.15 -13.33 -14.85
CA GLU A 129 14.05 -14.31 -14.78
C GLU A 129 12.86 -13.81 -13.93
N ARG A 130 13.15 -12.86 -13.05
CA ARG A 130 12.27 -12.09 -12.15
C ARG A 130 11.22 -11.22 -12.86
N ARG A 131 11.46 -10.79 -14.10
CA ARG A 131 10.49 -10.02 -14.93
C ARG A 131 9.74 -10.89 -15.93
N ARG A 132 10.08 -12.18 -16.04
CA ARG A 132 9.29 -13.11 -16.84
C ARG A 132 7.91 -13.25 -16.19
N PRO A 133 6.83 -13.33 -17.00
CA PRO A 133 5.47 -13.45 -16.50
C PRO A 133 5.34 -14.58 -15.45
N ASP A 134 6.15 -15.62 -15.58
CA ASP A 134 6.19 -16.78 -14.69
C ASP A 134 6.57 -16.44 -13.25
N GLY A 135 7.52 -15.52 -13.02
CA GLY A 135 7.93 -15.11 -11.66
C GLY A 135 6.85 -14.32 -10.93
N ALA A 136 6.18 -13.42 -11.66
CA ALA A 136 5.04 -12.66 -11.13
C ALA A 136 3.83 -13.57 -10.84
N VAL A 137 3.58 -14.56 -11.69
CA VAL A 137 2.55 -15.59 -11.45
C VAL A 137 2.89 -16.42 -10.22
N MET A 138 4.15 -16.87 -10.07
CA MET A 138 4.59 -17.63 -8.90
C MET A 138 4.40 -16.85 -7.59
N LEU A 139 4.80 -15.57 -7.55
CA LEU A 139 4.59 -14.70 -6.38
C LEU A 139 3.11 -14.55 -6.04
N LYS A 140 2.26 -14.34 -7.05
CA LYS A 140 0.82 -14.24 -6.87
C LYS A 140 0.22 -15.54 -6.33
N GLU A 141 0.65 -16.69 -6.85
CA GLU A 141 0.20 -18.00 -6.36
C GLU A 141 0.64 -18.25 -4.91
N LEU A 142 1.89 -17.94 -4.57
CA LEU A 142 2.40 -18.06 -3.20
C LEU A 142 1.66 -17.12 -2.25
N HIS A 143 1.38 -15.90 -2.68
CA HIS A 143 0.58 -14.94 -1.92
C HIS A 143 -0.84 -15.47 -1.66
N THR A 144 -1.53 -15.97 -2.69
CA THR A 144 -2.86 -16.58 -2.54
C THR A 144 -2.83 -17.80 -1.61
N LYS A 145 -1.82 -18.67 -1.72
CA LYS A 145 -1.65 -19.82 -0.83
C LYS A 145 -1.42 -19.41 0.62
N ALA A 146 -0.59 -18.38 0.84
CA ALA A 146 -0.34 -17.84 2.17
C ALA A 146 -1.62 -17.30 2.81
N TRP A 147 -2.37 -16.44 2.13
CA TRP A 147 -3.62 -15.87 2.65
C TRP A 147 -4.69 -16.93 2.88
N PHE A 148 -4.82 -17.89 1.96
CA PHE A 148 -5.74 -19.01 2.14
C PHE A 148 -5.39 -19.81 3.41
N TRP A 149 -4.11 -20.15 3.60
CA TRP A 149 -3.67 -20.86 4.80
C TRP A 149 -3.94 -20.05 6.07
N LEU A 150 -3.63 -18.75 6.07
CA LEU A 150 -3.86 -17.84 7.21
C LEU A 150 -5.35 -17.83 7.60
N ARG A 151 -6.26 -17.73 6.61
CA ARG A 151 -7.71 -17.77 6.83
C ARG A 151 -8.17 -19.10 7.41
N CYS A 152 -7.78 -20.23 6.81
CA CYS A 152 -8.16 -21.56 7.30
C CYS A 152 -7.67 -21.80 8.73
N ALA A 153 -6.43 -21.42 9.03
CA ALA A 153 -5.85 -21.55 10.37
C ALA A 153 -6.52 -20.63 11.39
N ALA A 154 -7.00 -19.45 10.96
CA ALA A 154 -7.76 -18.55 11.83
C ALA A 154 -9.14 -19.13 12.14
N THR A 155 -9.90 -19.54 11.11
CA THR A 155 -11.27 -20.09 11.26
C THR A 155 -11.32 -21.38 12.08
N ALA A 156 -10.25 -22.18 12.08
CA ALA A 156 -10.17 -23.40 12.88
C ALA A 156 -10.10 -23.13 14.41
N ARG A 157 -9.79 -21.89 14.83
CA ARG A 157 -9.71 -21.51 16.26
C ARG A 157 -11.05 -20.93 16.73
N PRO A 158 -11.55 -21.30 17.92
CA PRO A 158 -12.72 -20.66 18.51
C PRO A 158 -12.46 -19.17 18.80
N GLY A 159 -13.48 -18.33 18.65
CA GLY A 159 -13.39 -16.88 18.90
C GLY A 159 -12.43 -16.14 17.97
N SER A 160 -12.30 -16.57 16.71
CA SER A 160 -11.35 -16.03 15.73
C SER A 160 -11.91 -14.96 14.81
N ALA A 161 -13.14 -14.48 15.02
CA ALA A 161 -13.78 -13.47 14.17
C ALA A 161 -12.90 -12.23 13.98
N ASP A 162 -12.33 -11.69 15.06
CA ASP A 162 -11.41 -10.54 15.00
C ASP A 162 -10.14 -10.86 14.22
N LEU A 163 -9.62 -12.08 14.31
CA LEU A 163 -8.42 -12.45 13.57
C LEU A 163 -8.70 -12.55 12.07
N VAL A 164 -9.85 -13.10 11.68
CA VAL A 164 -10.29 -13.17 10.28
C VAL A 164 -10.51 -11.76 9.72
N THR A 165 -11.21 -10.89 10.44
CA THR A 165 -11.41 -9.49 10.01
C THR A 165 -10.09 -8.76 9.84
N LEU A 166 -9.11 -8.97 10.73
CA LEU A 166 -7.78 -8.38 10.59
C LEU A 166 -7.07 -8.89 9.32
N ILE A 167 -7.12 -10.20 9.07
CA ILE A 167 -6.54 -10.84 7.88
C ILE A 167 -7.15 -10.25 6.60
N ASP A 168 -8.47 -10.09 6.54
CA ASP A 168 -9.16 -9.54 5.37
C ASP A 168 -8.76 -8.09 5.09
N HIS A 169 -8.60 -7.26 6.12
CA HIS A 169 -8.13 -5.87 5.97
C HIS A 169 -6.68 -5.80 5.50
N LEU A 170 -5.82 -6.70 6.00
CA LEU A 170 -4.42 -6.75 5.57
C LEU A 170 -4.31 -7.23 4.11
N GLU A 171 -5.14 -8.18 3.67
CA GLU A 171 -5.13 -8.69 2.28
C GLU A 171 -5.50 -7.60 1.26
N VAL A 172 -6.44 -6.70 1.60
CA VAL A 172 -6.80 -5.56 0.74
C VAL A 172 -5.79 -4.40 0.83
N GLY A 173 -4.73 -4.55 1.61
CA GLY A 173 -3.62 -3.58 1.71
C GLY A 173 -3.78 -2.52 2.79
N VAL A 174 -4.70 -2.67 3.75
CA VAL A 174 -4.79 -1.74 4.90
C VAL A 174 -3.67 -2.09 5.89
N THR A 175 -2.55 -1.39 5.80
CA THR A 175 -1.37 -1.61 6.66
C THR A 175 -1.22 -0.54 7.73
N GLY A 176 -0.71 -0.93 8.90
CA GLY A 176 -0.43 -0.03 10.03
C GLY A 176 -1.59 0.08 11.03
N GLU A 177 -1.25 0.25 12.31
CA GLU A 177 -2.23 0.32 13.40
C GLU A 177 -3.34 1.37 13.17
N PRO A 178 -3.04 2.66 12.89
CA PRO A 178 -4.09 3.67 12.80
C PRO A 178 -5.06 3.40 11.64
N ALA A 179 -4.55 2.89 10.51
CA ALA A 179 -5.37 2.57 9.34
C ALA A 179 -6.30 1.39 9.60
N VAL A 180 -5.79 0.31 10.21
CA VAL A 180 -6.60 -0.86 10.55
C VAL A 180 -7.65 -0.52 11.60
N ARG A 181 -7.30 0.25 12.64
CA ARG A 181 -8.25 0.68 13.67
C ARG A 181 -9.32 1.62 13.11
N GLY A 182 -8.93 2.55 12.23
CA GLY A 182 -9.87 3.43 11.53
C GLY A 182 -10.85 2.67 10.63
N ALA A 183 -10.39 1.63 9.94
CA ALA A 183 -11.23 0.82 9.07
C ALA A 183 -12.17 -0.12 9.85
N THR A 184 -11.71 -0.69 10.97
CA THR A 184 -12.46 -1.69 11.77
C THR A 184 -13.31 -1.08 12.88
N GLY A 185 -13.03 0.16 13.30
CA GLY A 185 -13.65 0.78 14.47
C GLY A 185 -13.23 0.14 15.80
N TRP A 186 -12.14 -0.64 15.83
CA TRP A 186 -11.75 -1.36 17.04
C TRP A 186 -11.06 -0.47 18.09
N PRO A 187 -11.31 -0.75 19.38
CA PRO A 187 -10.49 -0.20 20.44
C PRO A 187 -9.05 -0.77 20.36
N GLU A 188 -8.10 -0.01 20.88
CA GLU A 188 -6.66 -0.35 20.82
C GLU A 188 -6.34 -1.75 21.34
N GLN A 189 -6.93 -2.12 22.49
CA GLN A 189 -6.70 -3.42 23.12
C GLN A 189 -7.15 -4.58 22.23
N ARG A 190 -8.25 -4.42 21.49
CA ARG A 190 -8.77 -5.44 20.58
C ARG A 190 -7.84 -5.63 19.38
N TYR A 191 -7.35 -4.53 18.81
CA TYR A 191 -6.33 -4.57 17.76
C TYR A 191 -5.04 -5.26 18.24
N LYS A 192 -4.50 -4.87 19.40
CA LYS A 192 -3.27 -5.48 19.96
C LYS A 192 -3.42 -6.99 20.17
N ASN A 193 -4.58 -7.42 20.68
CA ASN A 193 -4.88 -8.85 20.84
C ASN A 193 -4.97 -9.58 19.49
N ALA A 194 -5.66 -9.02 18.50
CA ALA A 194 -5.75 -9.60 17.16
C ALA A 194 -4.37 -9.67 16.47
N ALA A 195 -3.58 -8.60 16.55
CA ALA A 195 -2.23 -8.53 16.00
C ALA A 195 -1.27 -9.56 16.65
N ARG A 196 -1.35 -9.75 17.97
CA ARG A 196 -0.58 -10.79 18.67
C ARG A 196 -0.96 -12.19 18.19
N ARG A 197 -2.25 -12.46 18.04
CA ARG A 197 -2.76 -13.75 17.51
C ARG A 197 -2.32 -13.97 16.06
N PHE A 198 -2.37 -12.93 15.24
CA PHE A 198 -1.88 -12.96 13.85
C PHE A 198 -0.38 -13.27 13.79
N ALA A 199 0.45 -12.60 14.59
CA ALA A 199 1.88 -12.88 14.66
C ALA A 199 2.17 -14.34 15.05
N ASN A 200 1.43 -14.89 16.01
CA ASN A 200 1.54 -16.30 16.38
C ASN A 200 1.09 -17.25 15.26
N LEU A 201 0.10 -16.84 14.47
CA LEU A 201 -0.38 -17.62 13.33
C LEU A 201 0.65 -17.62 12.19
N VAL A 202 1.26 -16.47 11.88
CA VAL A 202 2.38 -16.36 10.92
C VAL A 202 3.57 -17.22 11.35
N ARG A 203 3.90 -17.25 12.65
CA ARG A 203 4.96 -18.13 13.19
C ARG A 203 4.65 -19.62 13.03
N ALA A 204 3.37 -19.99 13.00
CA ALA A 204 2.91 -21.37 12.84
C ALA A 204 2.73 -21.78 11.37
N MET A 205 3.04 -20.89 10.42
CA MET A 205 2.93 -21.18 8.99
C MET A 205 3.90 -22.31 8.60
N PRO A 206 3.51 -23.23 7.69
CA PRO A 206 4.39 -24.29 7.21
C PRO A 206 5.73 -23.72 6.75
N THR A 207 6.82 -24.31 7.23
CA THR A 207 8.18 -23.88 6.95
C THR A 207 8.48 -23.92 5.45
N GLU A 208 7.92 -24.88 4.72
CA GLU A 208 8.02 -25.00 3.26
C GLU A 208 7.41 -23.78 2.54
N LEU A 209 6.24 -23.32 2.98
CA LEU A 209 5.56 -22.16 2.40
C LEU A 209 6.33 -20.87 2.74
N LEU A 210 6.82 -20.74 3.96
CA LEU A 210 7.68 -19.63 4.36
C LEU A 210 8.99 -19.60 3.57
N ALA A 211 9.63 -20.75 3.35
CA ALA A 211 10.85 -20.87 2.57
C ALA A 211 10.59 -20.47 1.10
N ALA A 212 9.51 -20.95 0.50
CA ALA A 212 9.12 -20.59 -0.87
C ALA A 212 8.85 -19.09 -1.01
N ILE A 213 8.15 -18.47 -0.05
CA ILE A 213 7.91 -17.02 -0.04
C ILE A 213 9.23 -16.25 0.12
N GLN A 214 10.10 -16.67 1.04
CA GLN A 214 11.40 -16.03 1.25
C GLN A 214 12.30 -16.14 0.03
N GLU A 215 12.33 -17.31 -0.62
CA GLU A 215 13.07 -17.53 -1.85
C GLU A 215 12.51 -16.65 -2.98
N ALA A 216 11.20 -16.58 -3.14
CA ALA A 216 10.55 -15.72 -4.13
C ALA A 216 10.85 -14.23 -3.88
N LEU A 217 10.84 -13.79 -2.62
CA LEU A 217 11.15 -12.41 -2.23
C LEU A 217 12.65 -12.07 -2.37
N ALA A 218 13.55 -13.01 -2.04
CA ALA A 218 14.99 -12.83 -2.24
C ALA A 218 15.34 -12.74 -3.73
N ARG A 219 14.56 -13.42 -4.57
CA ARG A 219 14.57 -13.27 -6.02
C ARG A 219 13.78 -12.05 -6.51
N SER A 220 13.33 -11.10 -5.68
CA SER A 220 12.69 -9.86 -6.15
C SER A 220 13.62 -8.65 -5.96
N PRO A 221 13.97 -7.89 -7.03
CA PRO A 221 14.92 -6.78 -6.93
C PRO A 221 14.33 -5.54 -6.24
N ALA A 222 13.01 -5.51 -6.00
CA ALA A 222 12.36 -4.45 -5.23
C ALA A 222 12.71 -4.49 -3.73
N ASN A 223 13.21 -5.63 -3.23
CA ASN A 223 13.40 -5.85 -1.80
C ASN A 223 14.85 -5.64 -1.31
N THR A 224 15.80 -5.34 -2.20
CA THR A 224 17.20 -5.06 -1.82
C THR A 224 17.39 -3.75 -1.06
N GLY A 225 16.36 -2.90 -0.95
CA GLY A 225 16.38 -1.65 -0.18
C GLY A 225 15.39 -1.58 0.99
N ALA A 226 14.49 -2.55 1.13
CA ALA A 226 13.46 -2.58 2.16
C ALA A 226 13.65 -3.84 3.02
N ASP A 227 14.52 -3.72 4.01
CA ASP A 227 14.61 -4.72 5.07
C ASP A 227 13.27 -4.75 5.83
N TRP A 228 12.33 -5.58 5.40
CA TRP A 228 11.00 -5.73 6.03
C TRP A 228 11.10 -6.19 7.49
N ARG A 229 12.28 -6.66 7.93
CA ARG A 229 12.58 -6.89 9.35
C ARG A 229 12.85 -5.59 10.11
N LYS A 230 13.32 -4.50 9.47
CA LYS A 230 13.49 -3.19 10.12
C LYS A 230 12.18 -2.46 10.42
N THR A 231 11.09 -2.81 9.74
CA THR A 231 9.73 -2.38 10.14
C THR A 231 9.24 -3.02 11.44
N LYS A 232 10.03 -3.88 12.11
CA LYS A 232 9.78 -4.31 13.51
C LYS A 232 10.38 -3.39 14.58
N GLY A 233 10.97 -2.25 14.21
CA GLY A 233 11.65 -1.35 15.14
C GLY A 233 10.85 -0.18 15.69
N THR A 234 9.52 -0.13 15.53
CA THR A 234 8.70 0.76 16.38
C THR A 234 8.15 -0.10 17.52
N GLU A 235 8.83 0.04 18.64
CA GLU A 235 8.65 -0.66 19.90
C GLU A 235 7.18 -0.80 20.29
N ILE A 236 6.60 -1.97 20.05
CA ILE A 236 5.60 -2.49 20.97
C ILE A 236 6.40 -2.92 22.18
N GLY A 237 6.55 -2.00 23.15
CA GLY A 237 7.25 -2.24 24.40
C GLY A 237 6.83 -3.58 24.99
N ALA A 238 7.79 -4.50 25.07
CA ALA A 238 7.67 -5.63 25.96
C ALA A 238 7.57 -5.06 27.38
N PRO A 239 6.56 -5.42 28.19
CA PRO A 239 6.59 -5.06 29.60
C PRO A 239 7.85 -5.69 30.19
N HIS A 240 8.78 -4.86 30.66
CA HIS A 240 9.85 -5.31 31.54
C HIS A 240 9.18 -5.99 32.74
N GLY A 241 9.47 -7.28 32.91
CA GLY A 241 9.21 -7.97 34.15
C GLY A 241 10.21 -7.44 35.16
N ASP A 242 9.75 -6.52 36.02
CA ASP A 242 10.39 -6.22 37.28
C ASP A 242 10.04 -7.36 38.25
N GLU A 243 10.84 -8.42 38.22
CA GLU A 243 11.02 -9.31 39.35
C GLU A 243 12.17 -8.73 40.19
N ASP A 244 11.88 -8.05 41.30
CA ASP A 244 12.02 -8.66 42.64
C ASP A 244 11.91 -7.62 43.80
N ALA A 245 11.26 -8.07 44.88
CA ALA A 245 11.37 -7.68 46.29
C ALA A 245 11.27 -6.18 46.71
N THR A 246 10.21 -5.83 47.44
CA THR A 246 10.23 -5.84 48.93
C THR A 246 8.87 -5.45 49.53
N SER A 247 8.36 -6.37 50.36
CA SER A 247 7.69 -6.13 51.66
C SER A 247 7.40 -4.67 52.06
N ALA A 248 6.10 -4.37 52.23
CA ALA A 248 5.62 -3.48 53.28
C ALA A 248 4.16 -3.82 53.62
N ASP A 249 3.93 -4.12 54.89
CA ASP A 249 2.64 -4.21 55.55
C ASP A 249 1.72 -3.03 55.23
N VAL A 250 0.46 -3.31 54.89
CA VAL A 250 -0.64 -2.34 55.08
C VAL A 250 -1.84 -3.11 55.65
N PRO A 251 -2.46 -2.63 56.74
CA PRO A 251 -3.45 -3.37 57.53
C PRO A 251 -4.85 -3.31 56.91
N GLY A 252 -5.68 -4.24 57.39
CA GLY A 252 -7.02 -4.49 56.90
C GLY A 252 -7.96 -3.30 56.90
N VAL A 253 -8.85 -3.34 55.93
CA VAL A 253 -10.15 -2.68 55.97
C VAL A 253 -11.16 -3.76 55.65
N ASP A 254 -11.79 -4.25 56.71
CA ASP A 254 -13.10 -4.88 56.64
C ASP A 254 -14.08 -3.83 56.09
N ASP A 255 -14.71 -4.09 54.96
CA ASP A 255 -15.93 -3.37 54.59
C ASP A 255 -16.97 -4.39 54.11
N ASP A 256 -17.91 -4.59 55.01
CA ASP A 256 -19.16 -5.32 54.88
C ASP A 256 -20.01 -4.69 53.77
N GLY A 257 -20.52 -5.51 52.85
CA GLY A 257 -21.33 -4.98 51.76
C GLY A 257 -22.09 -6.04 50.99
N HIS A 258 -22.71 -6.96 51.72
CA HIS A 258 -23.74 -7.85 51.20
C HIS A 258 -24.96 -7.00 50.80
N ASP A 259 -25.30 -6.93 49.52
CA ASP A 259 -26.68 -6.64 49.13
C ASP A 259 -27.09 -7.50 47.93
N ASP A 260 -28.04 -8.37 48.24
CA ASP A 260 -28.80 -9.20 47.35
C ASP A 260 -29.83 -8.32 46.62
N SER A 261 -29.78 -8.29 45.29
CA SER A 261 -31.00 -8.01 44.54
C SER A 261 -31.05 -8.87 43.28
N TRP A 262 -31.61 -10.06 43.52
CA TRP A 262 -32.31 -10.86 42.53
C TRP A 262 -33.69 -10.22 42.26
N GLY A 263 -34.06 -10.14 40.98
CA GLY A 263 -35.45 -9.98 40.56
C GLY A 263 -35.72 -8.66 39.85
N ASP A 264 -35.73 -8.68 38.52
CA ASP A 264 -37.01 -8.64 37.81
C ASP A 264 -36.80 -8.93 36.32
N HIS A 265 -37.22 -10.13 35.96
CA HIS A 265 -37.58 -10.56 34.62
C HIS A 265 -39.11 -10.42 34.55
N GLU A 266 -39.63 -9.48 33.78
CA GLU A 266 -40.99 -9.51 33.21
C GLU A 266 -41.05 -8.41 32.13
N ASP A 267 -40.98 -8.81 30.87
CA ASP A 267 -42.14 -8.96 29.97
C ASP A 267 -42.54 -7.65 29.29
N LEU A 268 -42.00 -7.44 28.07
CA LEU A 268 -42.71 -6.70 27.02
C LEU A 268 -42.41 -7.31 25.64
N ARG A 269 -43.22 -8.32 25.30
CA ARG A 269 -43.59 -8.66 23.93
C ARG A 269 -44.97 -8.06 23.61
N GLU A 270 -45.12 -7.72 22.34
CA GLU A 270 -46.34 -7.58 21.54
C GLU A 270 -47.08 -6.22 21.43
N ALA A 271 -46.96 -5.69 20.20
CA ALA A 271 -48.05 -5.36 19.27
C ALA A 271 -48.75 -3.99 19.37
N ALA A 272 -48.34 -3.08 18.49
CA ALA A 272 -49.17 -2.47 17.44
C ALA A 272 -48.27 -1.77 16.39
#